data_AF-A0AAJ1P425-F1
#
_entry.id   AF-A0AAJ1P425-F1
#
_cell.length_a   1.000
_cell.length_b   1.000
_cell.length_c   1.000
_cell.angle_alpha   90.00
_cell.angle_beta   90.00
_cell.angle_gamma   90.00
#
_symmetry.space_group_name_H-M   'P 1'
#
loop_
_entity.id
_entity.type
_entity.pdbx_description
1 polymer ?
#
loop_
_entity_poly.entity_id
_entity_poly.type
_entity_poly.pdbx_seq_one_letter_code
_entity_poly.pdbx_strand_id
1 'polypeptide(L)'
;MKQKVQYDYLFEDELSKNVINDLGGQFKLIFDDFDKNGYLTIYQNKKELEMFLGNHVTTTELANEFTSDYFSTNKNYKVTYKSKPSLFNYERPRTVTKVKKGLFLVKQNDLILEFKYVPEIDGFRISEITYLK
;
A
#
# COMPACT_ATOMS: atom_id res chain seq x y z
N MET A 1 6.98 -8.37 -32.53
CA MET A 1 5.95 -8.74 -31.54
C MET A 1 6.05 -7.80 -30.36
N LYS A 2 5.06 -6.93 -30.13
CA LYS A 2 4.96 -6.16 -28.89
C LYS A 2 4.36 -7.10 -27.84
N GLN A 3 5.10 -7.41 -26.76
CA GLN A 3 4.53 -8.08 -25.60
C GLN A 3 3.37 -7.21 -25.09
N LYS A 4 2.13 -7.66 -25.30
CA LYS A 4 0.99 -7.16 -24.55
C LYS A 4 1.26 -7.59 -23.12
N VAL A 5 1.50 -6.63 -22.23
CA VAL A 5 1.43 -6.87 -20.79
C VAL A 5 0.03 -7.39 -20.54
N GLN A 6 -0.07 -8.70 -20.32
CA GLN A 6 -1.29 -9.37 -19.95
C GLN A 6 -1.50 -8.98 -18.49
N TYR A 7 -2.39 -8.01 -18.25
CA TYR A 7 -2.93 -7.83 -16.91
C TYR A 7 -3.65 -9.14 -16.61
N ASP A 8 -3.05 -9.97 -15.76
CA ASP A 8 -3.69 -11.17 -15.22
C ASP A 8 -5.00 -10.68 -14.61
N TYR A 9 -6.13 -11.01 -15.26
CA TYR A 9 -7.46 -10.74 -14.70
C TYR A 9 -7.51 -11.44 -13.35
N LEU A 10 -7.47 -10.67 -12.27
CA LEU A 10 -7.63 -11.22 -10.94
C LEU A 10 -9.10 -11.44 -10.69
N PHE A 11 -9.48 -12.70 -10.58
CA PHE A 11 -10.81 -13.04 -10.09
C PHE A 11 -10.90 -12.65 -8.60
N GLU A 12 -12.08 -12.25 -8.15
CA GLU A 12 -12.39 -11.99 -6.73
C GLU A 12 -11.92 -13.13 -5.80
N ASP A 13 -11.81 -14.35 -6.34
CA ASP A 13 -11.40 -15.55 -5.63
C ASP A 13 -9.89 -15.84 -5.62
N GLU A 14 -9.08 -15.05 -6.32
CA GLU A 14 -7.64 -15.28 -6.49
C GLU A 14 -6.83 -14.00 -6.28
N LEU A 15 -6.07 -13.93 -5.19
CA LEU A 15 -5.11 -12.86 -4.93
C LEU A 15 -3.73 -13.25 -5.44
N SER A 16 -3.26 -12.62 -6.51
CA SER A 16 -1.98 -12.94 -7.13
C SER A 16 -0.78 -12.34 -6.38
N LYS A 17 0.38 -12.95 -6.58
CA LYS A 17 1.67 -12.43 -6.09
C LYS A 17 1.97 -11.02 -6.62
N ASN A 18 1.55 -10.71 -7.85
CA ASN A 18 1.76 -9.40 -8.47
C ASN A 18 0.97 -8.33 -7.74
N VAL A 19 -0.32 -8.53 -7.48
CA VAL A 19 -1.14 -7.57 -6.72
C VAL A 19 -0.58 -7.30 -5.33
N ILE A 20 -0.18 -8.36 -4.64
CA ILE A 20 0.41 -8.22 -3.31
C ILE A 20 1.69 -7.38 -3.37
N ASN A 21 2.54 -7.64 -4.37
CA ASN A 21 3.78 -6.90 -4.57
C ASN A 21 3.53 -5.45 -4.95
N ASP A 22 2.57 -5.20 -5.83
CA ASP A 22 2.24 -3.87 -6.32
C ASP A 22 1.70 -3.04 -5.16
N LEU A 23 0.59 -3.46 -4.54
CA LEU A 23 -0.05 -2.67 -3.47
C LEU A 23 0.82 -2.57 -2.20
N GLY A 24 1.39 -3.69 -1.75
CA GLY A 24 2.29 -3.68 -0.58
C GLY A 24 3.58 -2.91 -0.84
N GLY A 25 4.11 -3.00 -2.06
CA GLY A 25 5.30 -2.28 -2.50
C GLY A 25 5.09 -0.76 -2.55
N GLN A 26 3.90 -0.28 -2.93
CA GLN A 26 3.60 1.16 -2.93
C GLN A 26 3.78 1.79 -1.55
N PHE A 27 3.35 1.11 -0.48
CA PHE A 27 3.61 1.59 0.89
C PHE A 27 5.10 1.74 1.17
N LYS A 28 5.92 0.76 0.78
CA LYS A 28 7.37 0.82 0.96
C LYS A 28 8.01 1.95 0.16
N LEU A 29 7.62 2.10 -1.11
CA LEU A 29 8.21 3.07 -2.04
C LEU A 29 8.09 4.50 -1.53
N ILE A 30 6.98 4.86 -0.89
CA ILE A 30 6.79 6.20 -0.32
C ILE A 30 7.88 6.54 0.73
N PHE A 31 8.33 5.56 1.52
CA PHE A 31 9.38 5.78 2.53
C PHE A 31 10.81 5.70 1.98
N ASP A 32 10.96 5.28 0.73
CA ASP A 32 12.25 5.28 0.04
C ASP A 32 12.41 6.54 -0.84
N ASP A 33 11.32 7.32 -1.03
CA ASP A 33 11.25 8.51 -1.89
C ASP A 33 11.43 9.84 -1.12
N PHE A 34 12.43 9.89 -0.23
CA PHE A 34 12.76 11.11 0.50
C PHE A 34 14.09 11.69 0.02
N ASP A 35 14.13 13.01 -0.18
CA ASP A 35 15.37 13.70 -0.53
C ASP A 35 16.37 13.72 0.64
N LYS A 36 17.58 14.22 0.37
CA LYS A 36 18.64 14.39 1.38
C LYS A 36 18.25 15.28 2.57
N ASN A 37 17.18 16.07 2.45
CA ASN A 37 16.67 16.95 3.48
C ASN A 37 15.48 16.33 4.25
N GLY A 38 15.09 15.10 3.91
CA GLY A 38 13.97 14.40 4.53
C GLY A 38 12.59 14.83 4.01
N TYR A 39 12.50 15.33 2.78
CA TYR A 39 11.23 15.67 2.14
C TYR A 39 10.82 14.66 1.08
N LEU A 40 9.53 14.30 1.08
CA LEU A 40 8.94 13.43 0.07
C LEU A 40 9.04 14.11 -1.30
N THR A 41 9.56 13.40 -2.31
CA THR A 41 9.88 14.00 -3.61
C THR A 41 8.77 13.87 -4.66
N ILE A 42 8.05 12.76 -4.67
CA ILE A 42 7.02 12.47 -5.68
C ILE A 42 5.73 13.26 -5.42
N TYR A 43 5.35 13.49 -4.16
CA TYR A 43 4.10 14.16 -3.80
C TYR A 43 4.36 15.54 -3.20
N GLN A 44 3.67 16.57 -3.70
CA GLN A 44 3.96 17.95 -3.30
C GLN A 44 3.51 18.27 -1.87
N ASN A 45 2.47 17.60 -1.40
CA ASN A 45 1.84 17.82 -0.10
C ASN A 45 1.12 16.55 0.40
N LYS A 46 0.68 16.58 1.66
CA LYS A 46 0.02 15.44 2.32
C LYS A 46 -1.26 15.01 1.61
N LYS A 47 -2.05 15.96 1.10
CA LYS A 47 -3.33 15.68 0.45
C LYS A 47 -3.14 14.88 -0.85
N GLU A 48 -2.12 15.20 -1.64
CA GLU A 48 -1.79 14.42 -2.84
C GLU A 48 -1.38 12.98 -2.50
N LEU A 49 -0.61 12.79 -1.42
CA LEU A 49 -0.24 11.47 -0.92
C LEU A 49 -1.48 10.68 -0.46
N GLU A 50 -2.36 11.31 0.33
CA GLU A 50 -3.63 10.72 0.79
C GLU A 50 -4.51 10.31 -0.41
N MET A 51 -4.67 11.20 -1.38
CA MET A 51 -5.45 10.93 -2.59
C MET A 51 -4.86 9.79 -3.40
N PHE A 52 -3.54 9.73 -3.57
CA PHE A 52 -2.89 8.63 -4.27
C PHE A 52 -3.14 7.29 -3.56
N LEU A 53 -2.90 7.25 -2.25
CA LEU A 53 -3.09 6.04 -1.46
C LEU A 53 -4.55 5.56 -1.53
N GLY A 54 -5.53 6.45 -1.31
CA GLY A 54 -6.95 6.09 -1.35
C GLY A 54 -7.47 5.72 -2.74
N ASN A 55 -6.88 6.27 -3.80
CA ASN A 55 -7.29 5.99 -5.18
C ASN A 55 -6.58 4.79 -5.80
N HIS A 56 -5.43 4.37 -5.27
CA HIS A 56 -4.58 3.38 -5.94
C HIS A 56 -4.12 2.20 -5.06
N VAL A 57 -4.04 2.37 -3.75
CA VAL A 57 -3.39 1.38 -2.88
C VAL A 57 -4.35 0.79 -1.85
N THR A 58 -5.08 1.66 -1.17
CA THR A 58 -5.84 1.35 0.04
C THR A 58 -7.19 2.06 0.04
N THR A 59 -7.96 1.94 1.11
CA THR A 59 -9.20 2.71 1.29
C THR A 59 -8.90 4.16 1.64
N THR A 60 -9.85 5.06 1.41
CA THR A 60 -9.70 6.48 1.77
C THR A 60 -9.47 6.66 3.27
N GLU A 61 -10.16 5.87 4.08
CA GLU A 61 -10.05 5.89 5.54
C GLU A 61 -8.64 5.48 5.98
N LEU A 62 -8.15 4.33 5.49
CA LEU A 62 -6.82 3.84 5.83
C LEU A 62 -5.72 4.75 5.26
N ALA A 63 -5.90 5.36 4.09
CA ALA A 63 -4.97 6.36 3.56
C ALA A 63 -4.85 7.58 4.50
N ASN A 64 -5.97 8.06 5.05
CA ASN A 64 -5.98 9.18 5.99
C ASN A 64 -5.28 8.81 7.29
N GLU A 65 -5.66 7.68 7.91
CA GLU A 65 -5.05 7.16 9.13
C GLU A 65 -3.54 6.95 8.95
N PHE A 66 -3.15 6.22 7.90
CA PHE A 66 -1.75 5.92 7.61
C PHE A 66 -0.90 7.18 7.43
N THR A 67 -1.38 8.14 6.64
CA THR A 67 -0.63 9.38 6.43
C THR A 67 -0.60 10.25 7.69
N SER A 68 -1.65 10.21 8.51
CA SER A 68 -1.68 10.88 9.81
C SER A 68 -0.67 10.28 10.79
N ASP A 69 -0.55 8.95 10.84
CA ASP A 69 0.32 8.26 11.80
C ASP A 69 1.79 8.42 11.46
N TYR A 70 2.14 8.27 10.18
CA TYR A 70 3.53 8.15 9.76
C TYR A 70 4.13 9.41 9.14
N PHE A 71 3.31 10.41 8.80
CA PHE A 71 3.78 11.61 8.13
C PHE A 71 3.35 12.90 8.83
N SER A 72 4.17 13.93 8.63
CA SER A 72 3.99 15.29 9.11
C SER A 72 4.20 16.27 7.96
N THR A 73 3.64 17.46 8.11
CA THR A 73 3.86 18.56 7.16
C THR A 73 4.70 19.63 7.83
N ASN A 74 5.75 20.10 7.16
CA ASN A 74 6.57 21.20 7.68
C ASN A 74 5.91 22.58 7.41
N LYS A 75 6.57 23.66 7.84
CA LYS A 75 6.09 25.05 7.65
C LYS A 75 5.90 25.47 6.18
N ASN A 76 6.52 24.76 5.24
CA ASN A 76 6.45 25.01 3.81
C ASN A 76 5.51 24.03 3.09
N TYR A 77 4.62 23.36 3.83
CA TYR A 77 3.68 22.36 3.32
C TYR A 77 4.32 21.10 2.71
N LYS A 78 5.62 20.86 2.94
CA LYS A 78 6.32 19.66 2.48
C LYS A 78 6.12 18.51 3.45
N VAL A 79 5.93 17.32 2.89
CA VAL A 79 5.72 16.08 3.65
C VAL A 79 7.06 15.56 4.16
N THR A 80 7.06 15.17 5.44
CA THR A 80 8.16 14.56 6.19
C THR A 80 7.61 13.29 6.85
N TYR A 81 8.44 12.29 7.15
CA TYR A 81 7.98 11.14 7.94
C TYR A 81 8.24 11.36 9.44
N LYS A 82 7.30 10.95 10.29
CA LYS A 82 7.41 10.94 11.76
C LYS A 82 8.22 9.75 12.24
N SER A 83 7.94 8.60 11.64
CA SER A 83 8.58 7.31 11.90
C SER A 83 8.44 6.42 10.66
N LYS A 84 9.34 5.44 10.51
CA LYS A 84 9.24 4.41 9.46
C LYS A 84 8.65 3.15 10.10
N PRO A 85 7.43 2.72 9.74
CA PRO A 85 6.86 1.49 10.29
C PRO A 85 7.59 0.25 9.76
N SER A 86 7.27 -0.92 10.33
CA SER A 86 7.59 -2.18 9.65
C SER A 86 6.81 -2.21 8.32
N LEU A 87 7.52 -2.35 7.21
CA LEU A 87 6.93 -2.22 5.88
C LEU A 87 6.92 -3.55 5.16
N PHE A 88 5.98 -3.68 4.25
CA PHE A 88 5.91 -4.84 3.37
C PHE A 88 7.18 -4.95 2.50
N ASN A 89 7.79 -6.13 2.48
CA ASN A 89 8.98 -6.46 1.74
C ASN A 89 8.72 -7.63 0.80
N TYR A 90 8.60 -7.36 -0.50
CA TYR A 90 8.30 -8.39 -1.51
C TYR A 90 9.40 -9.46 -1.69
N GLU A 91 10.61 -9.23 -1.19
CA GLU A 91 11.71 -10.21 -1.22
C GLU A 91 11.61 -11.24 -0.09
N ARG A 92 10.82 -10.95 0.95
CA ARG A 92 10.65 -11.84 2.10
C ARG A 92 9.51 -12.84 1.86
N PRO A 93 9.61 -14.07 2.41
CA PRO A 93 8.50 -15.02 2.42
C PRO A 93 7.25 -14.41 3.06
N ARG A 94 6.08 -14.90 2.64
CA ARG A 94 4.78 -14.46 3.16
C ARG A 94 3.79 -15.60 3.14
N THR A 95 2.80 -15.52 4.02
CA THR A 95 1.68 -16.45 4.07
C THR A 95 0.43 -15.72 3.60
N VAL A 96 -0.25 -16.29 2.61
CA VAL A 96 -1.53 -15.78 2.10
C VAL A 96 -2.63 -16.69 2.62
N THR A 97 -3.61 -16.11 3.31
CA THR A 97 -4.78 -16.82 3.86
C THR A 97 -6.03 -16.26 3.21
N LYS A 98 -6.80 -17.11 2.53
CA LYS A 98 -8.14 -16.74 2.06
C LYS A 98 -9.11 -16.79 3.24
N VAL A 99 -9.71 -15.66 3.59
CA VAL A 99 -10.69 -15.57 4.68
C VAL A 99 -12.07 -15.93 4.14
N LYS A 100 -12.45 -15.26 3.04
CA LYS A 100 -13.68 -15.51 2.29
C LYS A 100 -13.49 -15.02 0.85
N LYS A 101 -14.51 -15.19 0.01
CA LYS A 101 -14.52 -14.63 -1.35
C LYS A 101 -14.19 -13.13 -1.30
N GLY A 102 -13.20 -12.71 -2.10
CA GLY A 102 -12.76 -11.31 -2.16
C GLY A 102 -12.01 -10.80 -0.93
N LEU A 103 -11.64 -11.63 0.04
CA LEU A 103 -10.96 -11.19 1.26
C LEU A 103 -9.82 -12.13 1.65
N PHE A 104 -8.62 -11.55 1.78
CA PHE A 104 -7.39 -12.28 2.03
C PHE A 104 -6.54 -11.57 3.08
N LEU A 105 -5.82 -12.35 3.89
CA LEU A 105 -4.81 -11.85 4.80
C LEU A 105 -3.43 -12.25 4.28
N VAL A 106 -2.53 -11.28 4.18
CA VAL A 106 -1.14 -11.50 3.80
C VAL A 106 -0.27 -11.17 5.01
N LYS A 107 0.25 -12.21 5.67
CA LYS A 107 1.18 -12.08 6.78
C LYS A 107 2.62 -12.12 6.29
N GLN A 108 3.42 -11.17 6.76
CA GLN A 108 4.87 -11.17 6.60
C GLN A 108 5.52 -10.61 7.87
N ASN A 109 6.38 -11.40 8.51
CA ASN A 109 7.03 -11.04 9.76
C ASN A 109 6.00 -10.59 10.83
N ASP A 110 6.14 -9.34 11.26
CA ASP A 110 5.35 -8.60 12.23
C ASP A 110 4.22 -7.77 11.59
N LEU A 111 3.87 -8.03 10.33
CA LEU A 111 2.86 -7.30 9.59
C LEU A 111 1.80 -8.23 9.01
N ILE A 112 0.53 -7.86 9.13
CA ILE A 112 -0.57 -8.45 8.37
C ILE A 112 -1.23 -7.35 7.56
N LEU A 113 -1.40 -7.60 6.26
CA LEU A 113 -2.18 -6.77 5.36
C LEU A 113 -3.47 -7.50 5.00
N GLU A 114 -4.61 -6.84 5.19
CA GLU A 114 -5.88 -7.32 4.65
C GLU A 114 -6.05 -6.80 3.23
N PHE A 115 -6.31 -7.70 2.29
CA PHE A 115 -6.62 -7.40 0.90
C PHE A 115 -8.10 -7.67 0.64
N LYS A 116 -8.81 -6.65 0.19
CA LYS A 116 -10.23 -6.71 -0.15
C LYS A 116 -10.44 -6.41 -1.63
N TYR A 117 -11.21 -7.26 -2.30
CA TYR A 117 -11.66 -7.03 -3.67
C TYR A 117 -12.71 -5.92 -3.71
N VAL A 118 -12.57 -5.02 -4.68
CA VAL A 118 -13.40 -3.84 -4.90
C VAL A 118 -13.98 -3.93 -6.32
N PRO A 119 -15.25 -4.35 -6.46
CA PRO A 119 -15.87 -4.57 -7.76
C PRO A 119 -15.87 -3.34 -8.68
N GLU A 120 -15.96 -2.14 -8.11
CA GLU A 120 -16.03 -0.86 -8.83
C GLU A 120 -14.77 -0.58 -9.67
N ILE A 121 -13.64 -1.16 -9.29
CA ILE A 121 -12.35 -1.01 -9.97
C ILE A 121 -11.81 -2.33 -10.51
N ASP A 122 -12.60 -3.40 -10.43
CA ASP A 122 -12.20 -4.76 -10.84
C ASP A 122 -10.84 -5.18 -10.26
N GLY A 123 -10.61 -4.91 -8.98
CA GLY A 123 -9.28 -5.05 -8.39
C GLY A 123 -9.26 -5.06 -6.86
N PHE A 124 -8.08 -5.28 -6.29
CA PHE A 124 -7.90 -5.33 -4.84
C PHE A 124 -7.42 -4.00 -4.26
N ARG A 125 -7.73 -3.79 -2.98
CA ARG A 125 -7.17 -2.76 -2.12
C ARG A 125 -6.64 -3.39 -0.85
N ILE A 126 -5.65 -2.75 -0.24
CA ILE A 126 -5.33 -3.02 1.16
C ILE A 126 -6.39 -2.33 2.02
N SER A 127 -7.20 -3.08 2.76
CA SER A 127 -8.27 -2.54 3.61
C SER A 127 -7.84 -2.35 5.06
N GLU A 128 -6.82 -3.08 5.51
CA GLU A 128 -6.32 -2.99 6.88
C GLU A 128 -4.81 -3.28 6.95
N ILE A 129 -4.12 -2.64 7.89
CA ILE A 129 -2.73 -2.90 8.25
C ILE A 129 -2.65 -3.20 9.75
N THR A 130 -2.27 -4.42 10.10
CA THR A 130 -2.09 -4.83 11.50
C THR A 130 -0.62 -5.09 11.79
N TYR A 131 -0.08 -4.37 12.77
CA TYR A 131 1.28 -4.58 13.28
C TYR A 131 1.25 -5.54 14.48
N LEU A 132 1.96 -6.66 14.36
CA LEU A 132 2.09 -7.68 15.38
C LEU A 132 3.22 -7.29 16.34
N LYS A 133 2.92 -7.26 17.64
CA LYS A 133 3.90 -6.98 18.70
C LYS A 133 4.76 -8.20 19.01
#